data_AF-A0A9P9KT31-F1
#
_entry.id   AF-A0A9P9KT31-F1
#
_cell.length_a   1.000
_cell.length_b   1.000
_cell.length_c   1.000
_cell.angle_alpha   90.00
_cell.angle_beta   90.00
_cell.angle_gamma   90.00
#
_symmetry.space_group_name_H-M   'P 1'
#
loop_
_entity.id
_entity.type
_entity.pdbx_description
1 polymer ?
#
loop_
_entity_poly.entity_id
_entity_poly.type
_entity_poly.pdbx_seq_one_letter_code
_entity_poly.pdbx_strand_id
1 'polypeptide(L)'
;MAGPFGTVSWAGGDGHNIPLQQDGKNAYYLTLAWYATGTEIWLTRAKNTILAWGSTLKDLNEHIQGGEGLAYMTAAAEILRASASDSGWSSENTKTYLGMIDRISAGWNETRGLVGPNFFMNQGAYGNSGAMNVAVFSDNRDLYEDMVYHATVGANPDPSIDYAIPIQISGDKDFYGQVTEMGRDQGHPMARIQGTSGVDFFTQNSSRLLAGWEYWSRYNSGDDDVPWEPKATPPATSDEVYAKLNDISRGRNYANDTALHPLETIGVAYHEYYRRGDASEMPHHLAYMKWQGLGWDAFEWGDDGSLKAIGLL
;
A
#
# COMPACT_ATOMS: atom_id res chain seq x y z
N MET A 1 19.42 8.83 -0.94
CA MET A 1 18.69 9.00 -2.20
C MET A 1 19.43 8.23 -3.27
N ALA A 2 18.75 7.33 -3.98
CA ALA A 2 19.31 6.51 -5.06
C ALA A 2 18.96 7.06 -6.46
N GLY A 3 17.84 7.79 -6.59
CA GLY A 3 17.51 8.61 -7.76
C GLY A 3 17.99 10.06 -7.64
N PRO A 4 17.40 11.01 -8.40
CA PRO A 4 16.22 10.85 -9.24
C PRO A 4 16.53 10.34 -10.66
N PHE A 5 15.54 9.71 -11.28
CA PHE A 5 15.60 9.24 -12.67
C PHE A 5 14.51 9.89 -13.51
N GLY A 6 14.79 10.14 -14.79
CA GLY A 6 13.83 10.77 -15.70
C GLY A 6 12.67 9.84 -16.11
N THR A 7 12.92 8.53 -16.09
CA THR A 7 11.95 7.48 -16.44
C THR A 7 12.04 6.36 -15.42
N VAL A 8 10.89 5.93 -14.94
CA VAL A 8 10.71 4.74 -14.09
C VAL A 8 9.74 3.81 -14.81
N SER A 9 10.18 2.60 -15.14
CA SER A 9 9.43 1.67 -15.98
C SER A 9 9.53 0.25 -15.45
N TRP A 10 8.59 -0.59 -15.91
CA TRP A 10 8.62 -2.02 -15.63
C TRP A 10 9.72 -2.71 -16.47
N ALA A 11 10.94 -2.83 -15.92
CA ALA A 11 12.03 -3.57 -16.56
C ALA A 11 12.98 -4.19 -15.52
N GLY A 12 13.22 -5.50 -15.66
CA GLY A 12 14.21 -6.22 -14.86
C GLY A 12 15.63 -5.73 -15.17
N GLY A 13 16.26 -5.08 -14.19
CA GLY A 13 17.69 -4.72 -14.20
C GLY A 13 17.98 -3.22 -14.04
N ASP A 14 17.22 -2.34 -14.70
CA ASP A 14 17.44 -0.89 -14.73
C ASP A 14 16.15 -0.04 -14.72
N GLY A 15 14.97 -0.63 -14.47
CA GLY A 15 13.68 0.08 -14.48
C GLY A 15 13.47 1.18 -13.45
N HIS A 16 14.47 1.46 -12.60
CA HIS A 16 14.51 2.53 -11.58
C HIS A 16 13.33 2.57 -10.58
N ASN A 17 12.50 1.52 -10.55
CA ASN A 17 11.33 1.38 -9.70
C ASN A 17 11.69 1.17 -8.22
N ILE A 18 12.70 0.35 -7.93
CA ILE A 18 13.24 0.16 -6.57
C ILE A 18 13.78 1.49 -6.01
N PRO A 19 14.63 2.26 -6.73
CA PRO A 19 15.03 3.59 -6.28
C PRO A 19 13.88 4.53 -5.95
N LEU A 20 12.85 4.64 -6.80
CA LEU A 20 11.69 5.51 -6.53
C LEU A 20 10.94 5.06 -5.27
N GLN A 21 10.69 3.75 -5.13
CA GLN A 21 10.05 3.17 -3.95
C GLN A 21 10.80 3.51 -2.66
N GLN A 22 12.11 3.25 -2.63
CA GLN A 22 12.94 3.47 -1.46
C GLN A 22 13.08 4.96 -1.13
N ASP A 23 13.30 5.81 -2.13
CA ASP A 23 13.42 7.25 -1.92
C ASP A 23 12.09 7.87 -1.45
N GLY A 24 10.95 7.40 -1.99
CA GLY A 24 9.62 7.82 -1.55
C GLY A 24 9.35 7.43 -0.10
N LYS A 25 9.58 6.17 0.28
CA LYS A 25 9.44 5.69 1.67
C LYS A 25 10.34 6.46 2.63
N ASN A 26 11.61 6.62 2.27
CA ASN A 26 12.57 7.37 3.08
C ASN A 26 12.15 8.83 3.25
N ALA A 27 11.68 9.50 2.18
CA ALA A 27 11.17 10.87 2.28
C ALA A 27 9.97 10.96 3.23
N TYR A 28 9.07 9.99 3.18
CA TYR A 28 7.93 9.91 4.10
C TYR A 28 8.36 9.72 5.55
N TYR A 29 9.20 8.72 5.87
CA TYR A 29 9.66 8.50 7.25
C TYR A 29 10.47 9.68 7.79
N LEU A 30 11.32 10.30 6.97
CA LEU A 30 12.05 11.52 7.36
C LEU A 30 11.09 12.68 7.63
N THR A 31 10.02 12.80 6.85
CA THR A 31 8.97 13.81 7.07
C THR A 31 8.24 13.55 8.40
N LEU A 32 7.86 12.30 8.69
CA LEU A 32 7.22 11.95 9.96
C LEU A 32 8.15 12.18 11.16
N ALA A 33 9.42 11.76 11.06
CA ALA A 33 10.41 11.98 12.10
C ALA A 33 10.64 13.47 12.37
N TRP A 34 10.71 14.29 11.31
CA TRP A 34 10.74 15.74 11.47
C TRP A 34 9.46 16.26 12.12
N TYR A 35 8.28 15.87 11.64
CA TYR A 35 7.00 16.37 12.15
C TYR A 35 6.82 16.06 13.64
N ALA A 36 7.28 14.89 14.09
CA ALA A 36 7.21 14.48 15.49
C ALA A 36 8.24 15.18 16.39
N THR A 37 9.45 15.47 15.88
CA THR A 37 10.58 15.90 16.72
C THR A 37 10.98 17.37 16.51
N GLY A 38 10.52 17.99 15.43
CA GLY A 38 10.95 19.31 14.97
C GLY A 38 12.35 19.33 14.36
N THR A 39 13.00 18.18 14.16
CA THR A 39 14.45 18.21 13.94
C THR A 39 14.86 18.43 12.48
N GLU A 40 15.65 19.48 12.25
CA GLU A 40 15.83 20.14 10.94
C GLU A 40 16.52 19.28 9.86
N ILE A 41 17.47 18.43 10.22
CA ILE A 41 18.20 17.63 9.23
C ILE A 41 17.30 16.60 8.53
N TRP A 42 16.25 16.12 9.22
CA TRP A 42 15.26 15.21 8.64
C TRP A 42 14.39 15.94 7.62
N LEU A 43 13.90 17.14 7.96
CA LEU A 43 13.17 18.03 7.05
C LEU A 43 13.98 18.32 5.79
N THR A 44 15.22 18.75 5.96
CA THR A 44 16.11 19.09 4.85
C THR A 44 16.27 17.92 3.89
N ARG A 45 16.50 16.70 4.41
CA ARG A 45 16.68 15.49 3.59
C ARG A 45 15.39 15.07 2.88
N ALA A 46 14.24 15.16 3.55
CA ALA A 46 12.94 14.88 2.95
C ALA A 46 12.64 15.85 1.79
N LYS A 47 12.72 17.16 2.04
CA LYS A 47 12.51 18.22 1.02
C LYS A 47 13.43 18.03 -0.19
N ASN A 48 14.72 17.81 0.03
CA ASN A 48 15.68 17.62 -1.05
C ASN A 48 15.32 16.41 -1.93
N THR A 49 14.90 15.30 -1.31
CA THR A 49 14.51 14.09 -2.04
C THR A 49 13.26 14.32 -2.88
N ILE A 50 12.22 14.91 -2.29
CA ILE A 50 10.94 15.20 -2.96
C ILE A 50 11.14 16.16 -4.14
N LEU A 51 11.90 17.25 -3.95
CA LEU A 51 12.11 18.26 -4.99
C LEU A 51 13.05 17.80 -6.10
N ALA A 52 14.03 16.92 -5.79
CA ALA A 52 14.90 16.33 -6.80
C ALA A 52 14.11 15.45 -7.78
N TRP A 53 13.27 14.56 -7.26
CA TRP A 53 12.33 13.77 -8.06
C TRP A 53 11.30 14.66 -8.76
N GLY A 54 10.73 15.64 -8.03
CA GLY A 54 9.80 16.65 -8.55
C GLY A 54 10.35 17.44 -9.75
N SER A 55 11.66 17.64 -9.84
CA SER A 55 12.30 18.37 -10.94
C SER A 55 12.73 17.47 -12.11
N THR A 56 12.80 16.15 -11.90
CA THR A 56 13.51 15.23 -12.81
C THR A 56 12.60 14.19 -13.44
N LEU A 57 11.66 13.60 -12.70
CA LEU A 57 10.79 12.53 -13.22
C LEU A 57 9.86 13.06 -14.30
N LYS A 58 9.83 12.37 -15.44
CA LYS A 58 9.03 12.72 -16.62
C LYS A 58 8.06 11.62 -17.00
N ASP A 59 8.44 10.36 -16.78
CA ASP A 59 7.65 9.20 -17.17
C ASP A 59 7.66 8.16 -16.05
N LEU A 60 6.48 7.69 -15.68
CA LEU A 60 6.26 6.65 -14.68
C LEU A 60 5.25 5.64 -15.22
N ASN A 61 5.77 4.50 -15.63
CA ASN A 61 4.99 3.37 -16.13
C ASN A 61 5.38 2.07 -15.39
N GLU A 62 5.44 2.15 -14.07
CA GLU A 62 5.64 1.01 -13.17
C GLU A 62 4.68 1.15 -11.99
N HIS A 63 3.75 0.22 -11.86
CA HIS A 63 2.58 0.36 -11.00
C HIS A 63 2.78 -0.23 -9.60
N ILE A 64 3.75 -1.13 -9.42
CA ILE A 64 3.99 -1.81 -8.13
C ILE A 64 4.89 -0.93 -7.26
N GLN A 65 6.19 -0.97 -7.49
CA GLN A 65 7.18 -0.23 -6.70
C GLN A 65 7.11 1.28 -7.00
N GLY A 66 6.87 1.64 -8.26
CA GLY A 66 6.70 3.02 -8.71
C GLY A 66 5.42 3.64 -8.16
N GLY A 67 4.30 2.91 -8.17
CA GLY A 67 3.04 3.33 -7.56
C GLY A 67 3.16 3.53 -6.05
N GLU A 68 3.78 2.59 -5.34
CA GLU A 68 4.04 2.71 -3.91
C GLU A 68 4.97 3.89 -3.58
N GLY A 69 6.08 4.03 -4.31
CA GLY A 69 7.02 5.13 -4.14
C GLY A 69 6.38 6.49 -4.36
N LEU A 70 5.54 6.62 -5.39
CA LEU A 70 4.78 7.82 -5.68
C LEU A 70 3.79 8.14 -4.55
N ALA A 71 3.09 7.14 -4.02
CA ALA A 71 2.15 7.32 -2.90
C ALA A 71 2.86 7.91 -1.67
N TYR A 72 3.96 7.29 -1.21
CA TYR A 72 4.73 7.76 -0.06
C TYR A 72 5.33 9.15 -0.29
N MET A 73 5.93 9.38 -1.46
CA MET A 73 6.54 10.67 -1.77
C MET A 73 5.51 11.80 -1.82
N THR A 74 4.33 11.53 -2.38
CA THR A 74 3.25 12.51 -2.48
C THR A 74 2.65 12.78 -1.11
N ALA A 75 2.46 11.76 -0.27
CA ALA A 75 2.03 11.94 1.12
C ALA A 75 3.04 12.79 1.92
N ALA A 76 4.34 12.57 1.73
CA ALA A 76 5.39 13.38 2.33
C ALA A 76 5.30 14.84 1.86
N ALA A 77 5.14 15.08 0.56
CA ALA A 77 4.95 16.42 0.01
C ALA A 77 3.70 17.11 0.58
N GLU A 78 2.61 16.36 0.76
CA GLU A 78 1.36 16.88 1.31
C GLU A 78 1.50 17.29 2.78
N ILE A 79 2.13 16.46 3.61
CA ILE A 79 2.39 16.80 5.02
C ILE A 79 3.22 18.08 5.12
N LEU A 80 4.28 18.20 4.30
CA LEU A 80 5.12 19.40 4.27
C LEU A 80 4.35 20.63 3.78
N ARG A 81 3.48 20.47 2.77
CA ARG A 81 2.60 21.53 2.25
C ARG A 81 1.59 21.99 3.31
N ALA A 82 0.95 21.06 4.01
CA ALA A 82 0.00 21.35 5.09
C ALA A 82 0.66 22.01 6.31
N SER A 83 1.95 21.77 6.53
CA SER A 83 2.75 22.35 7.61
C SER A 83 3.68 23.48 7.13
N ALA A 84 3.30 24.21 6.07
CA ALA A 84 4.16 25.19 5.41
C ALA A 84 4.77 26.27 6.34
N SER A 85 4.07 26.64 7.41
CA SER A 85 4.56 27.58 8.44
C SER A 85 5.85 27.12 9.10
N ASP A 86 6.00 25.80 9.28
CA ASP A 86 7.08 25.17 10.03
C ASP A 86 8.08 24.49 9.09
N SER A 87 7.60 23.85 8.02
CA SER A 87 8.43 23.14 7.03
C SER A 87 9.16 24.08 6.06
N GLY A 88 8.71 25.34 5.96
CA GLY A 88 9.13 26.27 4.93
C GLY A 88 8.83 25.74 3.52
N TRP A 89 7.74 25.00 3.34
CA TRP A 89 7.27 24.57 2.03
C TRP A 89 6.69 25.77 1.27
N SER A 90 7.30 26.11 0.13
CA SER A 90 6.92 27.30 -0.66
C SER A 90 5.92 26.98 -1.77
N SER A 91 5.33 28.01 -2.36
CA SER A 91 4.52 27.87 -3.58
C SER A 91 5.33 27.33 -4.78
N GLU A 92 6.63 27.65 -4.86
CA GLU A 92 7.51 27.10 -5.90
C GLU A 92 7.75 25.60 -5.72
N ASN A 93 7.80 25.11 -4.47
CA ASN A 93 7.87 23.67 -4.20
C ASN A 93 6.61 22.96 -4.68
N THR A 94 5.42 23.53 -4.39
CA THR A 94 4.15 23.02 -4.90
C THR A 94 4.15 22.99 -6.43
N LYS A 95 4.56 24.09 -7.08
CA LYS A 95 4.65 24.16 -8.53
C LYS A 95 5.62 23.13 -9.11
N THR A 96 6.77 22.92 -8.47
CA THR A 96 7.74 21.91 -8.87
C THR A 96 7.12 20.52 -8.84
N TYR A 97 6.42 20.18 -7.76
CA TYR A 97 5.81 18.85 -7.60
C TYR A 97 4.60 18.64 -8.51
N LEU A 98 3.72 19.64 -8.67
CA LEU A 98 2.63 19.59 -9.66
C LEU A 98 3.18 19.44 -11.08
N GLY A 99 4.28 20.12 -11.41
CA GLY A 99 4.94 19.95 -12.70
C GLY A 99 5.50 18.55 -12.93
N MET A 100 5.83 17.78 -11.88
CA MET A 100 6.14 16.35 -12.00
C MET A 100 4.88 15.54 -12.29
N ILE A 101 3.81 15.79 -11.53
CA ILE A 101 2.51 15.14 -11.69
C ILE A 101 2.02 15.30 -13.12
N ASP A 102 2.02 16.52 -13.66
CA ASP A 102 1.59 16.81 -15.04
C ASP A 102 2.37 16.00 -16.08
N ARG A 103 3.68 15.82 -15.87
CA ARG A 103 4.54 15.07 -16.80
C ARG A 103 4.20 13.58 -16.77
N ILE A 104 4.11 12.98 -15.58
CA ILE A 104 3.83 11.55 -15.45
C ILE A 104 2.39 11.21 -15.84
N SER A 105 1.42 12.09 -15.54
CA SER A 105 0.00 11.85 -15.84
C SER A 105 -0.33 11.99 -17.32
N ALA A 106 0.55 12.58 -18.13
CA ALA A 106 0.37 12.64 -19.59
C ALA A 106 0.28 11.25 -20.23
N GLY A 107 0.90 10.23 -19.63
CA GLY A 107 0.85 8.84 -20.07
C GLY A 107 -0.34 8.03 -19.53
N TRP A 108 -1.13 8.60 -18.61
CA TRP A 108 -2.14 7.85 -17.85
C TRP A 108 -3.46 7.61 -18.58
N ASN A 109 -3.63 8.06 -19.81
CA ASN A 109 -4.88 7.88 -20.55
C ASN A 109 -5.25 6.41 -20.78
N GLU A 110 -4.25 5.54 -20.97
CA GLU A 110 -4.46 4.10 -21.21
C GLU A 110 -4.56 3.29 -19.90
N THR A 111 -3.92 3.78 -18.84
CA THR A 111 -3.79 3.13 -17.53
C THR A 111 -4.61 3.81 -16.43
N ARG A 112 -5.50 4.76 -16.79
CA ARG A 112 -6.34 5.55 -15.86
C ARG A 112 -5.64 5.89 -14.53
N GLY A 113 -4.41 6.38 -14.61
CA GLY A 113 -3.47 6.38 -13.49
C GLY A 113 -2.33 5.39 -13.71
N LEU A 114 -1.94 4.68 -12.65
CA LEU A 114 -1.01 3.56 -12.71
C LEU A 114 -1.75 2.21 -12.65
N VAL A 115 -3.01 2.15 -13.10
CA VAL A 115 -3.87 0.97 -12.95
C VAL A 115 -4.21 0.33 -14.29
N GLY A 116 -4.46 -0.97 -14.31
CA GLY A 116 -4.80 -1.69 -15.52
C GLY A 116 -6.01 -2.58 -15.25
N PRO A 117 -6.94 -2.76 -16.20
CA PRO A 117 -8.08 -3.65 -16.00
C PRO A 117 -7.61 -5.07 -15.69
N ASN A 118 -6.52 -5.52 -16.31
CA ASN A 118 -6.00 -6.88 -16.17
C ASN A 118 -5.05 -7.09 -14.99
N PHE A 119 -4.98 -6.16 -14.05
CA PHE A 119 -4.09 -6.25 -12.90
C PHE A 119 -4.71 -7.14 -11.81
N PHE A 120 -3.86 -7.85 -11.08
CA PHE A 120 -4.24 -8.44 -9.80
C PHE A 120 -4.41 -7.39 -8.70
N MET A 121 -5.01 -7.77 -7.56
CA MET A 121 -5.17 -6.88 -6.40
C MET A 121 -3.89 -6.14 -5.99
N ASN A 122 -2.73 -6.82 -5.89
CA ASN A 122 -1.47 -6.13 -5.52
C ASN A 122 -1.08 -5.09 -6.56
N GLN A 123 -1.11 -5.47 -7.83
CA GLN A 123 -0.70 -4.64 -8.95
C GLN A 123 -1.61 -3.40 -9.02
N GLY A 124 -2.93 -3.62 -8.99
CA GLY A 124 -3.92 -2.56 -8.99
C GLY A 124 -3.84 -1.66 -7.77
N ALA A 125 -3.72 -2.24 -6.55
CA ALA A 125 -3.74 -1.47 -5.31
C ALA A 125 -2.55 -0.50 -5.17
N TYR A 126 -1.34 -0.91 -5.55
CA TYR A 126 -0.18 -0.01 -5.49
C TYR A 126 -0.32 1.16 -6.46
N GLY A 127 -0.72 0.89 -7.70
CA GLY A 127 -0.94 1.93 -8.70
C GLY A 127 -2.09 2.87 -8.32
N ASN A 128 -3.17 2.30 -7.79
CA ASN A 128 -4.34 3.02 -7.30
C ASN A 128 -3.95 3.94 -6.13
N SER A 129 -3.19 3.46 -5.15
CA SER A 129 -2.65 4.27 -4.05
C SER A 129 -1.82 5.46 -4.54
N GLY A 130 -0.93 5.23 -5.51
CA GLY A 130 -0.14 6.29 -6.13
C GLY A 130 -1.02 7.36 -6.78
N ALA A 131 -2.00 6.93 -7.59
CA ALA A 131 -2.94 7.83 -8.25
C ALA A 131 -3.85 8.59 -7.28
N MET A 132 -4.33 7.95 -6.20
CA MET A 132 -5.13 8.61 -5.16
C MET A 132 -4.35 9.71 -4.44
N ASN A 133 -3.09 9.46 -4.06
CA ASN A 133 -2.27 10.49 -3.41
C ASN A 133 -2.00 11.66 -4.36
N VAL A 134 -1.74 11.38 -5.64
CA VAL A 134 -1.64 12.42 -6.67
C VAL A 134 -2.94 13.22 -6.77
N ALA A 135 -4.09 12.55 -6.76
CA ALA A 135 -5.39 13.20 -6.82
C ALA A 135 -5.61 14.17 -5.64
N VAL A 136 -5.23 13.76 -4.43
CA VAL A 136 -5.28 14.64 -3.24
C VAL A 136 -4.34 15.83 -3.38
N PHE A 137 -3.07 15.62 -3.74
CA PHE A 137 -2.10 16.72 -3.82
C PHE A 137 -2.45 17.72 -4.94
N SER A 138 -3.00 17.23 -6.06
CA SER A 138 -3.39 18.04 -7.23
C SER A 138 -4.82 18.60 -7.16
N ASP A 139 -5.54 18.38 -6.06
CA ASP A 139 -6.95 18.76 -5.91
C ASP A 139 -7.85 18.19 -7.03
N ASN A 140 -7.49 17.03 -7.59
CA ASN A 140 -8.20 16.37 -8.68
C ASN A 140 -9.25 15.38 -8.14
N ARG A 141 -10.44 15.91 -7.87
CA ARG A 141 -11.56 15.12 -7.34
C ARG A 141 -12.00 13.98 -8.25
N ASP A 142 -12.03 14.18 -9.56
CA ASP A 142 -12.52 13.18 -10.51
C ASP A 142 -11.60 11.95 -10.52
N LEU A 143 -10.28 12.16 -10.54
CA LEU A 143 -9.31 11.07 -10.41
C LEU A 143 -9.46 10.35 -9.06
N TYR A 144 -9.70 11.09 -7.98
CA TYR A 144 -9.90 10.51 -6.67
C TYR A 144 -11.13 9.59 -6.63
N GLU A 145 -12.28 10.07 -7.12
CA GLU A 145 -13.52 9.31 -7.17
C GLU A 145 -13.40 8.09 -8.09
N ASP A 146 -12.69 8.20 -9.23
CA ASP A 146 -12.42 7.08 -10.13
C ASP A 146 -11.58 6.01 -9.43
N MET A 147 -10.53 6.38 -8.70
CA MET A 147 -9.69 5.42 -7.96
C MET A 147 -10.45 4.74 -6.82
N VAL A 148 -11.34 5.46 -6.12
CA VAL A 148 -12.24 4.85 -5.12
C VAL A 148 -13.18 3.85 -5.78
N TYR A 149 -13.78 4.19 -6.92
CA TYR A 149 -14.66 3.31 -7.67
C TYR A 149 -13.92 2.03 -8.12
N HIS A 150 -12.73 2.18 -8.68
CA HIS A 150 -11.90 1.06 -9.07
C HIS A 150 -11.53 0.14 -7.90
N ALA A 151 -11.28 0.67 -6.70
CA ALA A 151 -10.94 -0.14 -5.53
C ALA A 151 -12.17 -0.84 -4.90
N THR A 152 -13.34 -0.21 -4.93
CA THR A 152 -14.54 -0.67 -4.19
C THR A 152 -15.56 -1.41 -5.04
N VAL A 153 -15.62 -1.12 -6.34
CA VAL A 153 -16.59 -1.68 -7.30
C VAL A 153 -15.88 -2.46 -8.40
N GLY A 154 -14.84 -1.88 -8.98
CA GLY A 154 -14.15 -2.42 -10.15
C GLY A 154 -14.65 -1.85 -11.47
N ALA A 155 -13.79 -1.86 -12.48
CA ALA A 155 -14.04 -1.28 -13.80
C ALA A 155 -13.62 -2.19 -14.97
N ASN A 156 -13.13 -3.39 -14.70
CA ASN A 156 -12.82 -4.38 -15.72
C ASN A 156 -14.12 -4.82 -16.43
N PRO A 157 -14.15 -4.85 -17.78
CA PRO A 157 -15.26 -5.42 -18.53
C PRO A 157 -15.64 -6.85 -18.13
N ASP A 158 -14.67 -7.63 -17.68
CA ASP A 158 -14.87 -8.91 -17.00
C ASP A 158 -14.65 -8.75 -15.49
N PRO A 159 -15.74 -8.69 -14.69
CA PRO A 159 -15.65 -8.47 -13.25
C PRO A 159 -15.00 -9.64 -12.50
N SER A 160 -14.84 -10.82 -13.11
CA SER A 160 -14.23 -11.99 -12.44
C SER A 160 -12.71 -11.86 -12.26
N ILE A 161 -12.09 -10.92 -12.97
CA ILE A 161 -10.64 -10.71 -13.00
C ILE A 161 -10.25 -9.28 -12.60
N ASP A 162 -11.17 -8.53 -12.00
CA ASP A 162 -10.91 -7.17 -11.50
C ASP A 162 -10.10 -7.19 -10.19
N TYR A 163 -9.25 -6.18 -9.99
CA TYR A 163 -8.44 -6.03 -8.79
C TYR A 163 -9.22 -5.48 -7.57
N ALA A 164 -10.48 -5.09 -7.74
CA ALA A 164 -11.31 -4.51 -6.69
C ALA A 164 -11.46 -5.44 -5.47
N ILE A 165 -11.59 -4.83 -4.29
CA ILE A 165 -11.71 -5.50 -3.00
C ILE A 165 -12.82 -6.59 -2.98
N PRO A 166 -14.06 -6.36 -3.45
CA PRO A 166 -15.11 -7.38 -3.35
C PRO A 166 -14.91 -8.56 -4.29
N ILE A 167 -14.06 -8.41 -5.31
CA ILE A 167 -13.72 -9.47 -6.28
C ILE A 167 -12.55 -10.30 -5.75
N GLN A 168 -11.56 -9.63 -5.17
CA GLN A 168 -10.31 -10.26 -4.72
C GLN A 168 -10.40 -10.84 -3.31
N ILE A 169 -11.40 -10.42 -2.53
CA ILE A 169 -11.70 -10.98 -1.21
C ILE A 169 -13.15 -11.45 -1.21
N SER A 170 -13.36 -12.74 -1.02
CA SER A 170 -14.67 -13.37 -1.13
C SER A 170 -15.68 -12.87 -0.11
N GLY A 171 -16.92 -12.72 -0.57
CA GLY A 171 -18.08 -12.37 0.25
C GLY A 171 -19.07 -13.51 0.39
N ASP A 172 -18.76 -14.66 -0.20
CA ASP A 172 -19.56 -15.86 -0.05
C ASP A 172 -19.48 -16.33 1.40
N LYS A 173 -20.62 -16.73 1.98
CA LYS A 173 -20.70 -17.23 3.36
C LYS A 173 -19.84 -18.48 3.59
N ASP A 174 -19.63 -19.30 2.55
CA ASP A 174 -18.90 -20.56 2.66
C ASP A 174 -17.37 -20.34 2.55
N PHE A 175 -16.95 -19.17 2.06
CA PHE A 175 -15.55 -18.79 1.82
C PHE A 175 -15.25 -17.35 2.27
N TYR A 176 -15.96 -16.85 3.27
CA TYR A 176 -15.95 -15.42 3.61
C TYR A 176 -14.56 -14.96 4.01
N GLY A 177 -14.08 -13.87 3.41
CA GLY A 177 -12.73 -13.36 3.65
C GLY A 177 -11.63 -14.05 2.85
N GLN A 178 -11.92 -15.07 2.04
CA GLN A 178 -10.92 -15.72 1.20
C GLN A 178 -10.24 -14.70 0.27
N VAL A 179 -8.93 -14.54 0.40
CA VAL A 179 -8.12 -13.65 -0.45
C VAL A 179 -7.56 -14.46 -1.62
N THR A 180 -7.89 -14.05 -2.86
CA THR A 180 -7.49 -14.77 -4.10
C THR A 180 -6.01 -15.14 -4.14
N GLU A 181 -5.14 -14.25 -3.65
CA GLU A 181 -3.69 -14.43 -3.78
C GLU A 181 -3.05 -15.34 -2.74
N MET A 182 -3.82 -15.83 -1.77
CA MET A 182 -3.41 -16.95 -0.92
C MET A 182 -3.27 -18.27 -1.67
N GLY A 183 -3.81 -18.34 -2.90
CA GLY A 183 -3.58 -19.44 -3.82
C GLY A 183 -2.19 -19.46 -4.45
N ARG A 184 -1.52 -18.30 -4.47
CA ARG A 184 -0.14 -18.15 -4.94
C ARG A 184 0.86 -18.43 -3.84
N ASP A 185 0.76 -17.69 -2.73
CA ASP A 185 1.57 -17.83 -1.52
C ASP A 185 1.01 -16.94 -0.40
N GLN A 186 1.59 -17.02 0.80
CA GLN A 186 1.13 -16.25 1.96
C GLN A 186 1.77 -14.87 2.11
N GLY A 187 2.81 -14.53 1.34
CA GLY A 187 3.46 -13.22 1.40
C GLY A 187 2.75 -12.18 0.55
N HIS A 188 2.20 -12.59 -0.58
CA HIS A 188 1.53 -11.71 -1.52
C HIS A 188 0.26 -11.06 -0.96
N PRO A 189 -0.68 -11.75 -0.28
CA PRO A 189 -1.86 -11.15 0.34
C PRO A 189 -1.54 -9.92 1.22
N MET A 190 -0.39 -9.94 1.90
CA MET A 190 0.04 -8.93 2.88
C MET A 190 0.28 -7.55 2.29
N ALA A 191 0.77 -7.48 1.06
CA ALA A 191 1.05 -6.24 0.34
C ALA A 191 -0.22 -5.42 0.05
N ARG A 192 -1.40 -6.04 0.16
CA ARG A 192 -2.62 -5.67 -0.59
C ARG A 192 -3.75 -5.16 0.26
N ILE A 193 -3.72 -5.45 1.56
CA ILE A 193 -4.77 -5.08 2.51
C ILE A 193 -4.33 -3.84 3.31
N GLN A 194 -3.81 -2.85 2.59
CA GLN A 194 -3.46 -1.54 3.10
C GLN A 194 -4.55 -0.57 2.65
N GLY A 195 -5.31 0.01 3.58
CA GLY A 195 -6.27 1.05 3.22
C GLY A 195 -5.55 2.22 2.59
N THR A 196 -6.02 2.70 1.43
CA THR A 196 -5.46 3.88 0.79
C THR A 196 -6.07 5.17 1.36
N SER A 197 -5.40 6.30 1.16
CA SER A 197 -5.65 7.55 1.87
C SER A 197 -7.01 8.19 1.52
N GLY A 198 -7.69 8.71 2.55
CA GLY A 198 -8.87 9.60 2.45
C GLY A 198 -10.25 8.93 2.37
N VAL A 199 -10.34 7.65 1.99
CA VAL A 199 -11.56 6.84 2.12
C VAL A 199 -11.31 5.73 3.13
N ASP A 200 -12.27 5.55 4.02
CA ASP A 200 -12.24 4.44 4.96
C ASP A 200 -12.61 3.12 4.23
N PHE A 201 -11.63 2.50 3.58
CA PHE A 201 -11.82 1.21 2.92
C PHE A 201 -12.09 0.05 3.90
N PHE A 202 -11.76 0.21 5.19
CA PHE A 202 -11.96 -0.83 6.19
C PHE A 202 -13.41 -1.00 6.62
N THR A 203 -14.29 -0.03 6.36
CA THR A 203 -15.76 -0.20 6.50
C THR A 203 -16.45 -0.60 5.21
N GLN A 204 -15.76 -0.48 4.06
CA GLN A 204 -16.37 -0.80 2.78
C GLN A 204 -16.65 -2.31 2.67
N ASN A 205 -17.70 -2.63 1.93
CA ASN A 205 -18.03 -3.99 1.50
C ASN A 205 -18.21 -4.96 2.68
N SER A 206 -18.83 -4.47 3.76
CA SER A 206 -19.02 -5.19 5.03
C SER A 206 -17.69 -5.53 5.72
N SER A 207 -16.81 -4.52 5.81
CA SER A 207 -15.47 -4.63 6.38
C SER A 207 -14.61 -5.71 5.70
N ARG A 208 -14.69 -5.78 4.36
CA ARG A 208 -14.12 -6.90 3.59
C ARG A 208 -12.61 -7.04 3.76
N LEU A 209 -11.89 -5.93 3.90
CA LEU A 209 -10.45 -5.94 4.16
C LEU A 209 -10.13 -6.62 5.50
N LEU A 210 -10.90 -6.33 6.56
CA LEU A 210 -10.73 -6.96 7.87
C LEU A 210 -11.06 -8.45 7.82
N ALA A 211 -12.11 -8.85 7.10
CA ALA A 211 -12.41 -10.27 6.86
C ALA A 211 -11.26 -11.00 6.15
N GLY A 212 -10.61 -10.35 5.19
CA GLY A 212 -9.42 -10.86 4.52
C GLY A 212 -8.26 -11.14 5.47
N TRP A 213 -7.99 -10.20 6.39
CA TRP A 213 -6.98 -10.36 7.42
C TRP A 213 -7.29 -11.51 8.38
N GLU A 214 -8.53 -11.64 8.81
CA GLU A 214 -8.95 -12.71 9.71
C GLU A 214 -8.81 -14.09 9.05
N TYR A 215 -9.30 -14.23 7.82
CA TYR A 215 -9.16 -15.47 7.04
C TYR A 215 -7.68 -15.83 6.81
N TRP A 216 -6.85 -14.85 6.44
CA TRP A 216 -5.42 -15.06 6.23
C TRP A 216 -4.71 -15.49 7.52
N SER A 217 -5.02 -14.84 8.65
CA SER A 217 -4.44 -15.17 9.94
C SER A 217 -4.88 -16.55 10.44
N ARG A 218 -6.12 -16.96 10.18
CA ARG A 218 -6.61 -18.31 10.51
C ARG A 218 -5.75 -19.38 9.84
N TYR A 219 -5.56 -19.30 8.53
CA TYR A 219 -4.74 -20.26 7.79
C TYR A 219 -3.26 -20.23 8.22
N ASN A 220 -2.69 -19.03 8.39
CA ASN A 220 -1.29 -18.88 8.78
C ASN A 220 -1.00 -19.25 10.24
N SER A 221 -2.03 -19.39 11.07
CA SER A 221 -1.92 -19.91 12.44
C SER A 221 -1.96 -21.44 12.52
N GLY A 222 -1.99 -22.13 11.37
CA GLY A 222 -1.95 -23.60 11.31
C GLY A 222 -3.33 -24.28 11.26
N ASP A 223 -4.41 -23.55 10.99
CA ASP A 223 -5.69 -24.17 10.68
C ASP A 223 -5.65 -24.72 9.24
N ASP A 224 -5.72 -26.05 9.10
CA ASP A 224 -5.70 -26.75 7.81
C ASP A 224 -7.11 -26.92 7.20
N ASP A 225 -8.17 -26.60 7.95
CA ASP A 225 -9.57 -26.78 7.56
C ASP A 225 -10.21 -25.45 7.09
N VAL A 226 -9.38 -24.50 6.65
CA VAL A 226 -9.87 -23.24 6.09
C VAL A 226 -10.46 -23.51 4.69
N PRO A 227 -11.75 -23.20 4.46
CA PRO A 227 -12.44 -23.55 3.21
C PRO A 227 -11.93 -22.70 2.04
N TRP A 228 -11.74 -23.31 0.87
CA TRP A 228 -11.24 -22.62 -0.33
C TRP A 228 -12.10 -22.90 -1.56
N GLU A 229 -12.51 -21.83 -2.24
CA GLU A 229 -13.08 -21.86 -3.58
C GLU A 229 -11.98 -21.65 -4.64
N PRO A 230 -11.85 -22.50 -5.67
CA PRO A 230 -10.92 -22.26 -6.76
C PRO A 230 -11.09 -20.89 -7.41
N LYS A 231 -9.98 -20.15 -7.58
CA LYS A 231 -9.98 -18.80 -8.20
C LYS A 231 -9.17 -18.78 -9.49
N ALA A 232 -9.75 -18.21 -10.54
CA ALA A 232 -9.02 -17.90 -11.77
C ALA A 232 -8.07 -16.73 -11.57
N THR A 233 -6.94 -16.74 -12.27
CA THR A 233 -5.93 -15.68 -12.20
C THR A 233 -6.01 -14.70 -13.38
N PRO A 234 -5.95 -13.39 -13.13
CA PRO A 234 -5.58 -12.40 -14.15
C PRO A 234 -4.17 -12.65 -14.72
N PRO A 235 -3.86 -12.24 -15.97
CA PRO A 235 -4.79 -11.92 -17.04
C PRO A 235 -5.49 -13.18 -17.56
N ALA A 236 -6.70 -13.01 -18.11
CA ALA A 236 -7.55 -14.05 -18.72
C ALA A 236 -6.92 -14.93 -19.82
N THR A 237 -5.62 -14.78 -20.09
CA THR A 237 -4.85 -15.64 -21.00
C THR A 237 -4.11 -16.77 -20.29
N SER A 238 -4.00 -16.74 -18.96
CA SER A 238 -3.53 -17.90 -18.20
C SER A 238 -4.72 -18.78 -17.87
N ASP A 239 -4.74 -20.03 -18.34
CA ASP A 239 -5.64 -21.08 -17.84
C ASP A 239 -5.31 -21.47 -16.37
N GLU A 240 -4.63 -20.59 -15.64
CA GLU A 240 -4.17 -20.82 -14.28
C GLU A 240 -5.33 -20.59 -13.31
N VAL A 241 -5.55 -21.60 -12.47
CA VAL A 241 -6.55 -21.60 -11.43
C VAL A 241 -5.85 -21.97 -10.14
N TYR A 242 -5.97 -21.09 -9.15
CA TYR A 242 -5.58 -21.39 -7.79
C TYR A 242 -6.59 -22.36 -7.17
N ALA A 243 -6.33 -23.66 -7.34
CA ALA A 243 -7.23 -24.73 -6.94
C ALA A 243 -7.32 -24.95 -5.41
N LYS A 244 -6.31 -24.48 -4.65
CA LYS A 244 -6.23 -24.59 -3.20
C LYS A 244 -5.39 -23.46 -2.60
N LEU A 245 -5.47 -23.31 -1.29
CA LEU A 245 -4.50 -22.55 -0.50
C LEU A 245 -3.08 -23.06 -0.69
N ASN A 246 -2.11 -22.15 -0.67
CA ASN A 246 -0.70 -22.46 -0.89
C ASN A 246 0.14 -22.24 0.36
N ASP A 247 0.89 -23.27 0.77
CA ASP A 247 1.72 -23.25 1.98
C ASP A 247 3.03 -22.44 1.81
N ILE A 248 3.35 -21.92 0.61
CA ILE A 248 4.55 -21.11 0.42
C ILE A 248 4.50 -19.88 1.35
N SER A 249 5.52 -19.74 2.19
CA SER A 249 5.64 -18.70 3.23
C SER A 249 4.59 -18.77 4.35
N ARG A 250 3.82 -19.86 4.46
CA ARG A 250 2.84 -20.06 5.53
C ARG A 250 3.53 -20.09 6.89
N GLY A 251 2.93 -19.39 7.87
CA GLY A 251 3.44 -19.37 9.24
C GLY A 251 4.87 -18.80 9.34
N ARG A 252 5.27 -17.93 8.40
CA ARG A 252 6.57 -17.26 8.50
C ARG A 252 6.57 -16.33 9.73
N ASN A 253 7.64 -16.40 10.50
CA ASN A 253 7.90 -15.43 11.57
C ASN A 253 8.61 -14.21 10.95
N TYR A 254 7.92 -13.08 10.91
CA TYR A 254 8.37 -11.86 10.26
C TYR A 254 9.15 -10.92 11.20
N ALA A 255 9.31 -11.29 12.48
CA ALA A 255 10.09 -10.49 13.42
C ALA A 255 11.59 -10.45 13.09
N ASN A 256 12.10 -11.41 12.31
CA ASN A 256 13.52 -11.55 11.96
C ASN A 256 13.83 -11.39 10.46
N ASP A 257 12.81 -11.12 9.62
CA ASP A 257 12.97 -11.04 8.16
C ASP A 257 13.01 -9.57 7.72
N THR A 258 14.21 -9.06 7.43
CA THR A 258 14.43 -7.66 7.02
C THR A 258 13.96 -7.36 5.59
N ALA A 259 13.65 -8.38 4.78
CA ALA A 259 13.27 -8.20 3.38
C ALA A 259 11.77 -7.95 3.19
N LEU A 260 10.96 -8.37 4.16
CA LEU A 260 9.52 -8.22 4.21
C LEU A 260 9.14 -8.03 5.67
N HIS A 261 9.17 -6.79 6.16
CA HIS A 261 8.46 -6.45 7.39
C HIS A 261 7.02 -6.06 7.01
N PRO A 262 6.06 -7.00 7.00
CA PRO A 262 4.65 -6.67 6.92
C PRO A 262 4.16 -5.95 8.19
N LEU A 263 5.04 -5.50 9.09
CA LEU A 263 4.71 -4.66 10.24
C LEU A 263 3.83 -3.48 9.85
N GLU A 264 4.11 -2.86 8.70
CA GLU A 264 3.28 -1.78 8.16
C GLU A 264 1.86 -2.27 7.83
N THR A 265 1.73 -3.43 7.18
CA THR A 265 0.44 -3.89 6.65
C THR A 265 -0.41 -4.60 7.69
N ILE A 266 0.24 -5.42 8.51
CA ILE A 266 -0.30 -6.08 9.69
C ILE A 266 -0.73 -5.04 10.74
N GLY A 267 0.10 -4.01 10.95
CA GLY A 267 -0.15 -2.97 11.94
C GLY A 267 -1.32 -2.07 11.63
N VAL A 268 -1.51 -1.72 10.35
CA VAL A 268 -2.66 -0.93 9.91
C VAL A 268 -3.97 -1.69 10.14
N ALA A 269 -4.01 -2.98 9.82
CA ALA A 269 -5.18 -3.82 10.09
C ALA A 269 -5.54 -3.85 11.56
N TYR A 270 -4.52 -4.10 12.40
CA TYR A 270 -4.66 -4.17 13.85
C TYR A 270 -5.06 -2.82 14.48
N HIS A 271 -4.48 -1.71 14.02
CA HIS A 271 -4.86 -0.36 14.45
C HIS A 271 -6.32 -0.06 14.10
N GLU A 272 -6.74 -0.31 12.85
CA GLU A 272 -8.12 -0.04 12.43
C GLU A 272 -9.13 -0.93 13.15
N TYR A 273 -8.80 -2.20 13.34
CA TYR A 273 -9.55 -3.14 14.16
C TYR A 273 -9.72 -2.67 15.62
N TYR A 274 -8.66 -2.19 16.26
CA TYR A 274 -8.70 -1.69 17.64
C TYR A 274 -9.49 -0.37 17.74
N ARG A 275 -9.22 0.58 16.84
CA ARG A 275 -9.90 1.89 16.79
C ARG A 275 -11.41 1.75 16.62
N ARG A 276 -11.87 0.69 15.95
CA ARG A 276 -13.29 0.43 15.68
C ARG A 276 -14.00 -0.35 16.78
N GLY A 277 -13.27 -1.02 17.66
CA GLY A 277 -13.85 -1.90 18.67
C GLY A 277 -14.38 -3.22 18.11
N ASP A 278 -13.97 -3.62 16.91
CA ASP A 278 -14.40 -4.85 16.24
C ASP A 278 -13.67 -6.09 16.81
N ALA A 279 -13.26 -6.02 18.08
CA ALA A 279 -12.28 -6.93 18.64
C ALA A 279 -12.77 -8.39 18.70
N SER A 280 -14.04 -8.57 18.97
CA SER A 280 -14.68 -9.89 18.97
C SER A 280 -14.70 -10.57 17.61
N GLU A 281 -14.55 -9.80 16.52
CA GLU A 281 -14.78 -10.28 15.16
C GLU A 281 -13.52 -10.78 14.45
N MET A 282 -12.32 -10.61 15.05
CA MET A 282 -11.05 -11.09 14.46
C MET A 282 -10.13 -11.84 15.45
N PRO A 283 -10.61 -12.92 16.10
CA PRO A 283 -9.85 -13.67 17.09
C PRO A 283 -8.58 -14.33 16.51
N HIS A 284 -8.58 -14.78 15.26
CA HIS A 284 -7.41 -15.41 14.65
C HIS A 284 -6.32 -14.39 14.34
N HIS A 285 -6.70 -13.21 13.87
CA HIS A 285 -5.76 -12.12 13.63
C HIS A 285 -5.08 -11.70 14.93
N LEU A 286 -5.84 -11.50 16.02
CA LEU A 286 -5.26 -11.23 17.34
C LEU A 286 -4.26 -12.29 17.79
N ALA A 287 -4.62 -13.56 17.66
CA ALA A 287 -3.75 -14.65 18.07
C ALA A 287 -2.46 -14.67 17.24
N TYR A 288 -2.57 -14.43 15.93
CA TYR A 288 -1.43 -14.35 15.02
C TYR A 288 -0.50 -13.18 15.37
N MET A 289 -1.06 -12.01 15.67
CA MET A 289 -0.29 -10.83 16.12
C MET A 289 0.54 -11.11 17.35
N LYS A 290 -0.12 -11.67 18.37
CA LYS A 290 0.54 -12.07 19.61
C LYS A 290 1.65 -13.09 19.36
N TRP A 291 1.43 -14.03 18.45
CA TRP A 291 2.44 -15.03 18.08
C TRP A 291 3.66 -14.41 17.39
N GLN A 292 3.48 -13.37 16.58
CA GLN A 292 4.57 -12.59 15.96
C GLN A 292 5.35 -11.72 16.97
N GLY A 293 4.93 -11.68 18.24
CA GLY A 293 5.49 -10.77 19.25
C GLY A 293 5.02 -9.32 19.07
N LEU A 294 3.97 -9.10 18.28
CA LEU A 294 3.40 -7.79 18.00
C LEU A 294 2.14 -7.62 18.85
N GLY A 295 2.26 -6.84 19.92
CA GLY A 295 1.15 -6.47 20.78
C GLY A 295 0.73 -5.01 20.57
N TRP A 296 -0.34 -4.60 21.24
CA TRP A 296 -0.79 -3.21 21.28
C TRP A 296 0.34 -2.24 21.65
N ASP A 297 1.14 -2.59 22.65
CA ASP A 297 2.28 -1.78 23.09
C ASP A 297 3.29 -1.50 21.96
N ALA A 298 3.47 -2.46 21.03
CA ALA A 298 4.37 -2.29 19.89
C ALA A 298 3.84 -1.29 18.85
N PHE A 299 2.51 -1.07 18.78
CA PHE A 299 1.91 -0.08 17.88
C PHE A 299 1.71 1.28 18.54
N GLU A 300 1.38 1.31 19.83
CA GLU A 300 1.21 2.56 20.58
C GLU A 300 2.55 3.28 20.77
N TRP A 301 3.61 2.52 21.03
CA TRP A 301 4.93 3.07 21.31
C TRP A 301 5.93 2.83 20.17
N GLY A 302 5.72 1.86 19.27
CA GLY A 302 6.78 1.39 18.39
C GLY A 302 7.70 0.41 19.12
N ASP A 303 8.47 -0.40 18.39
CA ASP A 303 9.49 -1.23 19.03
C ASP A 303 10.64 -0.36 19.58
N ASP A 304 11.26 -0.79 20.68
CA ASP A 304 12.35 -0.07 21.35
C ASP A 304 13.51 0.31 20.41
N GLY A 305 13.77 -0.51 19.39
CA GLY A 305 14.82 -0.26 18.40
C GLY A 305 14.46 0.93 17.52
N SER A 306 13.25 0.94 16.97
CA SER A 306 12.71 2.05 16.18
C SER A 306 12.65 3.34 17.01
N LEU A 307 12.17 3.28 18.24
CA LEU A 307 12.11 4.42 19.16
C LEU A 307 13.48 5.03 19.46
N LYS A 308 14.49 4.21 19.74
CA LYS A 308 15.88 4.66 19.92
C LYS A 308 16.45 5.29 18.65
N ALA A 309 16.16 4.70 17.49
CA ALA A 309 16.64 5.20 16.21
C ALA A 309 16.13 6.62 15.87
N ILE A 310 14.95 6.99 16.40
CA ILE A 310 14.37 8.34 16.26
C ILE A 310 14.56 9.23 17.50
N GLY A 311 15.31 8.77 18.51
CA GLY A 311 15.68 9.56 19.68
C GLY A 311 14.56 9.79 20.69
N LEU A 312 13.56 8.90 20.73
CA LEU A 312 12.45 8.95 21.71
C LEU A 312 12.71 8.11 22.97
N LEU A 313 13.76 7.26 22.96
CA LEU A 313 14.29 6.47 24.09
C LEU A 313 15.81 6.59 24.13
#